data_AF-E3LCK2-F1
#
_entry.id   AF-E3LCK2-F1
#
_cell.length_a   1.000
_cell.length_b   1.000
_cell.length_c   1.000
_cell.angle_alpha   90.00
_cell.angle_beta   90.00
_cell.angle_gamma   90.00
#
_symmetry.space_group_name_H-M   'P 1'
#
loop_
_entity.id
_entity.type
_entity.pdbx_description
1 polymer ?
#
loop_
_entity_poly.entity_id
_entity_poly.type
_entity_poly.pdbx_seq_one_letter_code
_entity_poly.pdbx_strand_id
1 'polypeptide(L)'
;MTDAISKPVPTVQKNSKFSSFGKFNTNIKCSFDKKHFKKMVKIDLNKCVDVNCLCKDNNFVNVGTRQECPADCRPGCQNQKIRKNEHAHIEVKTTVDRGNGLYAKEFIEQGKLVTVYCGPVIPKEEYNRRRAGYLAENISDFYGTRAGDFIIDPTKRGNLARFANHSCAPNMEAQKWQVCGMFKNYEAVILVALDNIPAGTELTFDYGSDRDERQPCRCGATFCSGWIGEKPQIQPSASTAPTAQSRKRTARRRNTAPKLPKLETKAKRVLTTEQEKLVDDFRKNDKPSRSYDYTVQTDMQYILYTIFPNIFLTIILPQQSGNIGR
;
A
#
# COMPACT_ATOMS: atom_id res chain seq x y z
N MET A 1 33.14 -46.32 39.60
CA MET A 1 32.71 -46.05 38.21
C MET A 1 31.34 -45.43 38.30
N THR A 2 31.25 -44.14 38.01
CA THR A 2 30.13 -43.26 38.37
C THR A 2 29.03 -43.28 37.31
N ASP A 3 27.82 -43.64 37.72
CA ASP A 3 26.59 -43.53 36.92
C ASP A 3 26.29 -42.07 36.58
N ALA A 4 26.37 -41.73 35.29
CA ALA A 4 26.02 -40.43 34.77
C ALA A 4 24.49 -40.32 34.62
N ILE A 5 23.85 -39.72 35.61
CA ILE A 5 22.45 -39.30 35.57
C ILE A 5 22.28 -38.27 34.44
N SER A 6 21.63 -38.66 33.34
CA SER A 6 21.22 -37.78 32.26
C SER A 6 20.19 -36.77 32.77
N LYS A 7 20.59 -35.50 32.93
CA LYS A 7 19.65 -34.41 33.18
C LYS A 7 18.80 -34.18 31.92
N PRO A 8 17.46 -34.05 32.03
CA PRO A 8 16.63 -33.75 30.89
C PRO A 8 16.93 -32.36 30.35
N VAL A 9 17.17 -32.28 29.04
CA VAL A 9 17.29 -31.01 28.30
C VAL A 9 15.97 -30.26 28.47
N PRO A 10 15.97 -28.98 28.89
CA PRO A 10 14.74 -28.20 28.98
C PRO A 10 14.12 -28.09 27.60
N THR A 11 12.98 -28.75 27.42
CA THR A 11 12.15 -28.62 26.22
C THR A 11 11.73 -27.16 26.15
N VAL A 12 12.32 -26.40 25.21
CA VAL A 12 11.86 -25.04 24.89
C VAL A 12 10.43 -25.18 24.40
N GLN A 13 9.48 -24.87 25.29
CA GLN A 13 8.10 -24.63 24.92
C GLN A 13 8.12 -23.49 23.90
N LYS A 14 7.94 -23.83 22.61
CA LYS A 14 7.66 -22.86 21.56
C LYS A 14 6.28 -22.27 21.84
N ASN A 15 6.24 -21.32 22.77
CA ASN A 15 5.08 -20.45 22.96
C ASN A 15 4.88 -19.67 21.67
N SER A 16 3.90 -20.10 20.89
CA SER A 16 3.36 -19.39 19.73
C SER A 16 2.67 -18.11 20.20
N LYS A 17 3.45 -17.09 20.57
CA LYS A 17 2.92 -15.74 20.72
C LYS A 17 2.74 -15.14 19.32
N PHE A 18 1.49 -14.88 18.97
CA PHE A 18 1.08 -14.03 17.85
C PHE A 18 2.02 -12.82 17.68
N SER A 19 2.47 -12.57 16.45
CA SER A 19 3.55 -11.64 16.09
C SER A 19 3.30 -10.19 16.50
N SER A 20 4.17 -9.67 17.39
CA SER A 20 4.90 -8.38 17.40
C SER A 20 4.33 -7.04 16.86
N PHE A 21 3.07 -6.89 16.46
CA PHE A 21 2.54 -5.61 15.92
C PHE A 21 1.36 -4.99 16.69
N GLY A 22 1.13 -5.35 17.95
CA GLY A 22 0.27 -4.61 18.89
C GLY A 22 -1.10 -4.19 18.33
N LYS A 23 -1.31 -2.88 18.11
CA LYS A 23 -2.55 -2.27 17.59
C LYS A 23 -2.84 -2.59 16.11
N PHE A 24 -2.00 -3.39 15.45
CA PHE A 24 -2.13 -3.81 14.07
C PHE A 24 -2.14 -5.33 13.94
N ASN A 25 -3.21 -5.88 13.35
CA ASN A 25 -3.35 -7.29 13.04
C ASN A 25 -4.36 -7.49 11.89
N THR A 26 -4.38 -8.67 11.26
CA THR A 26 -5.21 -8.94 10.08
C THR A 26 -6.72 -8.88 10.36
N ASN A 27 -7.14 -9.11 11.59
CA ASN A 27 -8.55 -9.24 11.98
C ASN A 27 -9.26 -7.90 12.24
N ILE A 28 -8.52 -6.78 12.17
CA ILE A 28 -9.11 -5.45 12.35
C ILE A 28 -10.03 -5.12 11.17
N LYS A 29 -11.30 -4.82 11.48
CA LYS A 29 -12.29 -4.31 10.54
C LYS A 29 -12.35 -2.78 10.59
N CYS A 30 -12.86 -2.17 9.52
CA CYS A 30 -13.19 -0.74 9.51
C CYS A 30 -14.12 -0.37 10.67
N SER A 31 -13.82 0.74 11.34
CA SER A 31 -14.63 1.27 12.44
C SER A 31 -15.08 2.68 12.14
N PHE A 32 -16.36 2.98 12.32
CA PHE A 32 -16.98 4.24 11.92
C PHE A 32 -17.21 5.11 13.14
N ASP A 33 -16.77 6.37 13.08
CA ASP A 33 -16.95 7.31 14.19
C ASP A 33 -18.44 7.63 14.41
N LYS A 34 -18.98 7.20 15.56
CA LYS A 34 -20.39 7.41 15.91
C LYS A 34 -20.82 8.87 15.78
N LYS A 35 -19.96 9.84 16.08
CA LYS A 35 -20.30 11.27 15.99
C LYS A 35 -20.72 11.67 14.58
N HIS A 36 -19.99 11.17 13.58
CA HIS A 36 -20.18 11.53 12.17
C HIS A 36 -21.22 10.62 11.48
N PHE A 37 -21.28 9.35 11.86
CA PHE A 37 -22.09 8.35 11.15
C PHE A 37 -23.48 8.08 11.77
N LYS A 38 -23.82 8.64 12.93
CA LYS A 38 -25.10 8.36 13.63
C LYS A 38 -26.36 8.63 12.79
N LYS A 39 -26.34 9.67 11.94
CA LYS A 39 -27.49 10.08 11.11
C LYS A 39 -27.36 9.63 9.66
N MET A 40 -26.30 8.89 9.30
CA MET A 40 -26.08 8.49 7.93
C MET A 40 -26.92 7.28 7.55
N VAL A 41 -27.54 7.38 6.38
CA VAL A 41 -28.32 6.29 5.78
C VAL A 41 -27.37 5.17 5.40
N LYS A 42 -27.81 3.93 5.60
CA LYS A 42 -27.12 2.73 5.10
C LYS A 42 -27.72 2.31 3.78
N ILE A 43 -26.90 1.82 2.86
CA ILE A 43 -27.36 1.33 1.57
C ILE A 43 -27.85 -0.11 1.70
N ASP A 44 -28.90 -0.42 0.95
CA ASP A 44 -29.32 -1.77 0.67
C ASP A 44 -28.98 -2.08 -0.79
N LEU A 45 -28.43 -3.27 -1.05
CA LEU A 45 -28.02 -3.70 -2.38
C LEU A 45 -28.86 -4.89 -2.79
N ASN A 46 -29.17 -4.96 -4.09
CA ASN A 46 -30.03 -6.00 -4.62
C ASN A 46 -29.47 -7.40 -4.33
N LYS A 47 -30.36 -8.27 -3.86
CA LYS A 47 -30.10 -9.70 -3.73
C LYS A 47 -29.91 -10.30 -5.12
N CYS A 48 -29.04 -11.30 -5.19
CA CYS A 48 -28.93 -12.10 -6.41
C CYS A 48 -30.22 -12.91 -6.59
N VAL A 49 -30.86 -12.75 -7.75
CA VAL A 49 -32.13 -13.42 -8.08
C VAL A 49 -31.94 -14.86 -8.55
N ASP A 50 -30.75 -15.20 -9.05
CA ASP A 50 -30.43 -16.55 -9.53
C ASP A 50 -29.98 -17.45 -8.37
N VAL A 51 -30.73 -18.54 -8.17
CA VAL A 51 -30.50 -19.55 -7.12
C VAL A 51 -29.27 -20.41 -7.39
N ASN A 52 -28.86 -20.57 -8.64
CA ASN A 52 -27.70 -21.39 -9.06
C ASN A 52 -26.41 -20.56 -9.19
N CYS A 53 -26.52 -19.25 -9.07
CA CYS A 53 -25.38 -18.35 -9.10
C CYS A 53 -24.39 -18.73 -7.96
N LEU A 54 -23.10 -18.45 -8.12
CA LEU A 54 -22.12 -18.53 -7.02
C LEU A 54 -21.59 -17.15 -6.61
N CYS A 55 -21.98 -16.09 -7.34
CA CYS A 55 -21.46 -14.72 -7.18
C CYS A 55 -19.93 -14.73 -7.13
N LYS A 56 -19.28 -15.46 -8.03
CA LYS A 56 -17.83 -15.71 -7.94
C LYS A 56 -16.99 -14.79 -8.83
N ASP A 57 -17.55 -14.34 -9.94
CA ASP A 57 -16.82 -13.64 -11.01
C ASP A 57 -17.67 -12.53 -11.64
N ASN A 58 -17.04 -11.77 -12.55
CA ASN A 58 -17.64 -10.58 -13.17
C ASN A 58 -18.87 -10.88 -14.05
N ASN A 59 -19.19 -12.15 -14.32
CA ASN A 59 -20.43 -12.51 -15.04
C ASN A 59 -21.68 -12.24 -14.18
N PHE A 60 -21.51 -12.02 -12.89
CA PHE A 60 -22.61 -11.69 -11.97
C PHE A 60 -22.65 -10.20 -11.71
N VAL A 61 -23.85 -9.59 -11.88
CA VAL A 61 -24.07 -8.14 -11.81
C VAL A 61 -23.35 -7.50 -10.63
N ASN A 62 -23.57 -7.99 -9.41
CA ASN A 62 -22.97 -7.40 -8.21
C ASN A 62 -21.43 -7.43 -8.26
N VAL A 63 -20.82 -8.53 -8.70
CA VAL A 63 -19.34 -8.61 -8.79
C VAL A 63 -18.83 -7.69 -9.91
N GLY A 64 -19.48 -7.73 -11.08
CA GLY A 64 -19.15 -6.86 -12.22
C GLY A 64 -19.32 -5.36 -11.94
N THR A 65 -20.22 -4.98 -11.03
CA THR A 65 -20.43 -3.60 -10.57
C THR A 65 -19.70 -3.26 -9.27
N ARG A 66 -18.81 -4.14 -8.77
CA ARG A 66 -18.06 -3.97 -7.50
C ARG A 66 -18.95 -3.70 -6.30
N GLN A 67 -20.02 -4.47 -6.21
CA GLN A 67 -20.99 -4.49 -5.13
C GLN A 67 -20.90 -5.82 -4.40
N GLU A 68 -20.69 -5.80 -3.09
CA GLU A 68 -20.74 -7.01 -2.28
C GLU A 68 -22.20 -7.46 -2.09
N CYS A 69 -22.46 -8.77 -2.14
CA CYS A 69 -23.79 -9.30 -1.89
C CYS A 69 -24.24 -9.06 -0.43
N PRO A 70 -25.55 -8.89 -0.20
CA PRO A 70 -26.11 -8.78 1.15
C PRO A 70 -25.85 -10.04 1.98
N ALA A 71 -25.95 -9.90 3.31
CA ALA A 71 -25.67 -10.97 4.27
C ALA A 71 -26.53 -12.21 4.03
N ASP A 72 -27.78 -11.99 3.68
CA ASP A 72 -28.85 -12.97 3.48
C ASP A 72 -29.04 -13.33 2.00
N CYS A 73 -27.99 -13.21 1.17
CA CYS A 73 -28.05 -13.54 -0.25
C CYS A 73 -28.46 -15.00 -0.49
N ARG A 74 -27.58 -15.97 -0.16
CA ARG A 74 -27.86 -17.42 -0.15
C ARG A 74 -26.68 -18.20 0.46
N PRO A 75 -26.86 -19.47 0.88
CA PRO A 75 -25.77 -20.34 1.27
C PRO A 75 -24.73 -20.50 0.14
N GLY A 76 -23.44 -20.50 0.48
CA GLY A 76 -22.36 -20.69 -0.50
C GLY A 76 -22.02 -19.47 -1.37
N CYS A 77 -22.64 -18.30 -1.14
CA CYS A 77 -22.28 -17.07 -1.85
C CYS A 77 -20.79 -16.71 -1.64
N GLN A 78 -20.05 -16.55 -2.74
CA GLN A 78 -18.62 -16.22 -2.72
C GLN A 78 -18.34 -14.70 -2.76
N ASN A 79 -19.37 -13.86 -2.94
CA ASN A 79 -19.25 -12.40 -2.93
C ASN A 79 -19.65 -11.80 -1.57
N GLN A 80 -19.03 -12.30 -0.50
CA GLN A 80 -19.23 -11.83 0.87
C GLN A 80 -17.90 -11.70 1.63
N LYS A 81 -16.79 -11.58 0.89
CA LYS A 81 -15.43 -11.65 1.43
C LYS A 81 -15.07 -10.42 2.26
N ILE A 82 -15.58 -9.25 1.90
CA ILE A 82 -15.33 -7.96 2.58
C ILE A 82 -16.00 -7.96 3.95
N ARG A 83 -17.30 -8.28 4.03
CA ARG A 83 -18.03 -8.37 5.32
C ARG A 83 -17.47 -9.45 6.25
N LYS A 84 -17.04 -10.57 5.67
CA LYS A 84 -16.38 -11.66 6.40
C LYS A 84 -14.96 -11.30 6.83
N ASN A 85 -14.38 -10.22 6.29
CA ASN A 85 -12.99 -9.82 6.50
C ASN A 85 -12.03 -10.96 6.14
N GLU A 86 -12.29 -11.62 5.01
CA GLU A 86 -11.40 -12.62 4.44
C GLU A 86 -10.10 -11.94 3.98
N HIS A 87 -8.98 -12.63 4.18
CA HIS A 87 -7.67 -12.18 3.78
C HIS A 87 -6.77 -13.39 3.52
N ALA A 88 -5.77 -13.21 2.66
CA ALA A 88 -4.68 -14.17 2.48
C ALA A 88 -3.83 -14.27 3.75
N HIS A 89 -2.99 -15.31 3.83
CA HIS A 89 -1.95 -15.37 4.84
C HIS A 89 -0.83 -14.38 4.49
N ILE A 90 -0.73 -13.32 5.30
CA ILE A 90 0.20 -12.21 5.10
C ILE A 90 1.01 -11.94 6.37
N GLU A 91 2.19 -11.38 6.21
CA GLU A 91 3.08 -10.98 7.31
C GLU A 91 3.77 -9.66 7.03
N VAL A 92 4.34 -9.06 8.08
CA VAL A 92 5.11 -7.82 7.97
C VAL A 92 6.58 -8.13 8.17
N LYS A 93 7.44 -7.60 7.29
CA LYS A 93 8.90 -7.67 7.41
C LYS A 93 9.50 -6.30 7.17
N THR A 94 10.64 -6.03 7.80
CA THR A 94 11.42 -4.82 7.52
C THR A 94 12.03 -4.90 6.13
N THR A 95 11.85 -3.85 5.32
CA THR A 95 12.52 -3.64 4.04
C THR A 95 13.86 -2.95 4.27
N VAL A 96 14.71 -2.90 3.23
CA VAL A 96 16.01 -2.24 3.32
C VAL A 96 15.88 -0.73 3.49
N ASP A 97 14.93 -0.10 2.78
CA ASP A 97 14.94 1.36 2.57
C ASP A 97 13.56 2.03 2.52
N ARG A 98 12.47 1.26 2.75
CA ARG A 98 11.07 1.70 2.68
C ARG A 98 10.30 1.44 3.99
N GLY A 99 11.04 1.21 5.09
CA GLY A 99 10.43 0.86 6.38
C GLY A 99 9.88 -0.56 6.40
N ASN A 100 8.68 -0.76 6.95
CA ASN A 100 8.03 -2.08 6.99
C ASN A 100 7.25 -2.35 5.70
N GLY A 101 7.33 -3.58 5.19
CA GLY A 101 6.60 -4.06 4.02
C GLY A 101 5.65 -5.20 4.37
N LEU A 102 4.59 -5.35 3.58
CA LEU A 102 3.67 -6.47 3.64
C LEU A 102 4.15 -7.59 2.72
N TYR A 103 4.08 -8.85 3.15
CA TYR A 103 4.57 -10.00 2.41
C TYR A 103 3.55 -11.13 2.39
N ALA A 104 3.50 -11.86 1.27
CA ALA A 104 2.69 -13.07 1.16
C ALA A 104 3.36 -14.22 1.93
N LYS A 105 2.61 -14.93 2.79
CA LYS A 105 3.07 -16.17 3.45
C LYS A 105 2.72 -17.43 2.65
N GLU A 106 1.87 -17.27 1.65
CA GLU A 106 1.35 -18.33 0.80
C GLU A 106 1.31 -17.87 -0.65
N PHE A 107 1.07 -18.80 -1.57
CA PHE A 107 0.79 -18.45 -2.95
C PHE A 107 -0.59 -17.79 -3.07
N ILE A 108 -0.66 -16.67 -3.79
CA ILE A 108 -1.90 -15.94 -4.03
C ILE A 108 -2.18 -15.92 -5.53
N GLU A 109 -3.30 -16.49 -5.93
CA GLU A 109 -3.74 -16.51 -7.32
C GLU A 109 -4.12 -15.10 -7.82
N GLN A 110 -3.87 -14.86 -9.12
CA GLN A 110 -4.32 -13.66 -9.81
C GLN A 110 -5.83 -13.42 -9.60
N GLY A 111 -6.21 -12.17 -9.35
CA GLY A 111 -7.60 -11.76 -9.13
C GLY A 111 -8.16 -12.12 -7.75
N LYS A 112 -7.40 -12.81 -6.89
CA LYS A 112 -7.84 -13.14 -5.54
C LYS A 112 -7.75 -11.91 -4.62
N LEU A 113 -8.73 -11.79 -3.72
CA LEU A 113 -8.69 -10.84 -2.61
C LEU A 113 -7.48 -11.16 -1.72
N VAL A 114 -6.61 -10.17 -1.54
CA VAL A 114 -5.47 -10.26 -0.62
C VAL A 114 -5.90 -9.83 0.78
N THR A 115 -6.47 -8.64 0.91
CA THR A 115 -6.98 -8.13 2.19
C THR A 115 -7.87 -6.89 1.98
N VAL A 116 -8.76 -6.62 2.93
CA VAL A 116 -9.50 -5.35 2.98
C VAL A 116 -8.60 -4.30 3.63
N TYR A 117 -8.56 -3.06 3.14
CA TYR A 117 -7.79 -1.98 3.77
C TYR A 117 -8.61 -1.39 4.94
N CYS A 118 -8.22 -1.69 6.18
CA CYS A 118 -9.07 -1.42 7.35
C CYS A 118 -8.44 -0.45 8.36
N GLY A 119 -9.27 0.46 8.87
CA GLY A 119 -8.95 1.41 9.94
C GLY A 119 -10.18 2.23 10.37
N PRO A 120 -10.01 3.21 11.28
CA PRO A 120 -11.00 4.26 11.50
C PRO A 120 -11.44 4.92 10.19
N VAL A 121 -12.74 4.97 9.96
CA VAL A 121 -13.37 5.69 8.84
C VAL A 121 -13.89 7.01 9.36
N ILE A 122 -13.46 8.11 8.73
CA ILE A 122 -13.70 9.48 9.18
C ILE A 122 -13.91 10.41 7.98
N PRO A 123 -14.60 11.56 8.16
CA PRO A 123 -14.65 12.61 7.14
C PRO A 123 -13.26 13.20 6.85
N LYS A 124 -13.12 13.85 5.69
CA LYS A 124 -11.87 14.48 5.24
C LYS A 124 -11.40 15.57 6.22
N GLU A 125 -12.32 16.33 6.78
CA GLU A 125 -12.04 17.43 7.72
C GLU A 125 -11.43 16.89 9.02
N GLU A 126 -11.97 15.78 9.54
CA GLU A 126 -11.44 15.10 10.72
C GLU A 126 -10.08 14.46 10.42
N TYR A 127 -9.88 13.93 9.21
CA TYR A 127 -8.57 13.41 8.80
C TYR A 127 -7.50 14.53 8.77
N ASN A 128 -7.82 15.69 8.21
CA ASN A 128 -6.91 16.85 8.20
C ASN A 128 -6.58 17.32 9.62
N ARG A 129 -7.58 17.38 10.52
CA ARG A 129 -7.37 17.70 11.94
C ARG A 129 -6.43 16.69 12.60
N ARG A 130 -6.59 15.39 12.32
CA ARG A 130 -5.71 14.34 12.85
C ARG A 130 -4.29 14.44 12.30
N ARG A 131 -4.12 14.72 11.01
CA ARG A 131 -2.80 14.93 10.40
C ARG A 131 -2.01 16.04 11.09
N ALA A 132 -2.65 17.18 11.38
CA ALA A 132 -2.01 18.26 12.14
C ALA A 132 -1.56 17.78 13.53
N GLY A 133 -2.38 16.98 14.22
CA GLY A 133 -2.00 16.37 15.50
C GLY A 133 -0.87 15.35 15.38
N TYR A 134 -0.86 14.56 14.31
CA TYR A 134 0.20 13.58 14.03
C TYR A 134 1.55 14.26 13.79
N LEU A 135 1.57 15.35 13.02
CA LEU A 135 2.78 16.17 12.84
C LEU A 135 3.27 16.72 14.18
N ALA A 136 2.37 17.22 15.03
CA ALA A 136 2.73 17.70 16.37
C ALA A 136 3.28 16.59 17.30
N GLU A 137 2.95 15.32 17.01
CA GLU A 137 3.49 14.13 17.69
C GLU A 137 4.73 13.53 16.98
N ASN A 138 5.31 14.23 15.99
CA ASN A 138 6.43 13.75 15.16
C ASN A 138 6.11 12.46 14.36
N ILE A 139 4.85 12.27 13.99
CA ILE A 139 4.42 11.22 13.06
C ILE A 139 4.30 11.84 11.67
N SER A 140 5.26 11.52 10.80
CA SER A 140 5.32 12.01 9.42
C SER A 140 4.75 11.03 8.38
N ASP A 141 4.59 9.75 8.74
CA ASP A 141 3.98 8.77 7.84
C ASP A 141 2.45 8.78 7.97
N PHE A 142 1.77 9.21 6.91
CA PHE A 142 0.32 9.20 6.81
C PHE A 142 -0.18 8.07 5.92
N TYR A 143 -1.21 7.37 6.37
CA TYR A 143 -1.73 6.17 5.72
C TYR A 143 -3.18 6.34 5.25
N GLY A 144 -3.66 7.58 5.15
CA GLY A 144 -5.03 7.88 4.77
C GLY A 144 -5.32 7.43 3.34
N THR A 145 -6.47 6.78 3.14
CA THR A 145 -6.93 6.37 1.82
C THR A 145 -8.39 6.73 1.62
N ARG A 146 -8.72 7.24 0.43
CA ARG A 146 -10.08 7.65 0.09
C ARG A 146 -11.02 6.46 -0.10
N ALA A 147 -12.13 6.47 0.63
CA ALA A 147 -13.18 5.47 0.67
C ALA A 147 -14.54 6.14 0.38
N GLY A 148 -14.81 6.39 -0.90
CA GLY A 148 -15.91 7.24 -1.34
C GLY A 148 -15.73 8.70 -0.90
N ASP A 149 -16.66 9.20 -0.08
CA ASP A 149 -16.61 10.55 0.50
C ASP A 149 -15.82 10.62 1.83
N PHE A 150 -15.33 9.48 2.31
CA PHE A 150 -14.62 9.37 3.59
C PHE A 150 -13.15 9.00 3.38
N ILE A 151 -12.41 9.02 4.49
CA ILE A 151 -11.02 8.57 4.58
C ILE A 151 -10.94 7.40 5.56
N ILE A 152 -10.26 6.33 5.17
CA ILE A 152 -9.79 5.27 6.07
C ILE A 152 -8.41 5.70 6.59
N ASP A 153 -8.27 5.85 7.90
CA ASP A 153 -7.06 6.35 8.57
C ASP A 153 -6.46 5.29 9.51
N PRO A 154 -5.62 4.38 8.98
CA PRO A 154 -4.95 3.35 9.77
C PRO A 154 -3.63 3.83 10.38
N THR A 155 -3.42 5.14 10.52
CA THR A 155 -2.14 5.71 10.99
C THR A 155 -1.77 5.18 12.38
N LYS A 156 -2.71 5.26 13.34
CA LYS A 156 -2.50 4.79 14.72
C LYS A 156 -3.12 3.41 15.04
N ARG A 157 -4.10 2.96 14.24
CA ARG A 157 -4.77 1.65 14.40
C ARG A 157 -5.38 1.21 13.07
N GLY A 158 -5.06 0.02 12.61
CA GLY A 158 -5.58 -0.53 11.36
C GLY A 158 -5.15 -1.98 11.20
N ASN A 159 -5.46 -2.60 10.08
CA ASN A 159 -4.95 -3.94 9.81
C ASN A 159 -3.58 -3.91 9.13
N LEU A 160 -3.03 -5.09 8.83
CA LEU A 160 -1.69 -5.21 8.23
C LEU A 160 -1.60 -4.61 6.82
N ALA A 161 -2.73 -4.33 6.16
CA ALA A 161 -2.75 -3.74 4.82
C ALA A 161 -2.03 -2.38 4.75
N ARG A 162 -1.95 -1.64 5.87
CA ARG A 162 -1.21 -0.36 5.97
C ARG A 162 0.28 -0.47 5.62
N PHE A 163 0.87 -1.67 5.71
CA PHE A 163 2.28 -1.91 5.43
C PHE A 163 2.54 -2.29 3.97
N ALA A 164 1.52 -2.38 3.12
CA ALA A 164 1.74 -2.62 1.70
C ALA A 164 2.35 -1.38 1.07
N ASN A 165 3.57 -1.51 0.56
CA ASN A 165 4.35 -0.40 0.02
C ASN A 165 3.91 -0.02 -1.40
N HIS A 166 4.35 1.17 -1.82
CA HIS A 166 4.21 1.60 -3.21
C HIS A 166 5.16 0.83 -4.14
N SER A 167 4.66 0.54 -5.35
CA SER A 167 5.50 0.20 -6.51
C SER A 167 4.95 0.81 -7.79
N CYS A 168 5.85 1.29 -8.67
CA CYS A 168 5.49 1.69 -10.04
C CYS A 168 5.19 0.49 -10.96
N ALA A 169 5.58 -0.72 -10.54
CA ALA A 169 5.21 -1.99 -11.15
C ALA A 169 4.65 -2.91 -10.05
N PRO A 170 3.43 -2.63 -9.57
CA PRO A 170 2.85 -3.34 -8.44
C PRO A 170 2.37 -4.75 -8.80
N ASN A 171 2.19 -5.59 -7.79
CA ASN A 171 1.58 -6.92 -7.91
C ASN A 171 0.15 -6.99 -7.34
N MET A 172 -0.34 -5.90 -6.75
CA MET A 172 -1.73 -5.74 -6.34
C MET A 172 -2.32 -4.44 -6.87
N GLU A 173 -3.64 -4.39 -6.95
CA GLU A 173 -4.40 -3.16 -7.18
C GLU A 173 -5.37 -2.89 -6.03
N ALA A 174 -5.63 -1.61 -5.77
CA ALA A 174 -6.68 -1.17 -4.88
C ALA A 174 -8.00 -1.04 -5.64
N GLN A 175 -9.02 -1.77 -5.21
CA GLN A 175 -10.38 -1.66 -5.74
C GLN A 175 -11.33 -1.07 -4.71
N LYS A 176 -12.29 -0.27 -5.18
CA LYS A 176 -13.37 0.29 -4.35
C LYS A 176 -14.65 -0.49 -4.57
N TRP A 177 -15.28 -0.88 -3.47
CA TRP A 177 -16.45 -1.74 -3.45
C TRP A 177 -17.56 -1.15 -2.59
N GLN A 178 -18.79 -1.17 -3.10
CA GLN A 178 -19.97 -0.89 -2.29
C GLN A 178 -20.35 -2.13 -1.49
N VAL A 179 -20.76 -1.95 -0.24
CA VAL A 179 -21.08 -3.08 0.64
C VAL A 179 -22.46 -2.86 1.26
N CYS A 180 -23.34 -3.85 1.08
CA CYS A 180 -24.69 -3.80 1.61
C CYS A 180 -24.70 -3.66 3.14
N GLY A 181 -25.51 -2.75 3.66
CA GLY A 181 -25.60 -2.42 5.08
C GLY A 181 -24.53 -1.45 5.58
N MET A 182 -23.67 -0.95 4.69
CA MET A 182 -22.70 0.12 5.01
C MET A 182 -23.28 1.50 4.71
N PHE A 183 -22.64 2.53 5.23
CA PHE A 183 -23.09 3.91 5.07
C PHE A 183 -23.08 4.35 3.61
N LYS A 184 -24.06 5.16 3.21
CA LYS A 184 -24.13 5.76 1.89
C LYS A 184 -22.86 6.58 1.62
N ASN A 185 -22.37 6.53 0.39
CA ASN A 185 -21.12 7.14 -0.09
C ASN A 185 -19.84 6.59 0.57
N TYR A 186 -19.91 5.53 1.38
CA TYR A 186 -18.74 4.76 1.78
C TYR A 186 -18.47 3.66 0.76
N GLU A 187 -17.20 3.54 0.37
CA GLU A 187 -16.71 2.45 -0.46
C GLU A 187 -15.59 1.73 0.29
N ALA A 188 -15.74 0.43 0.50
CA ALA A 188 -14.66 -0.38 1.05
C ALA A 188 -13.50 -0.42 0.06
N VAL A 189 -12.27 -0.25 0.57
CA VAL A 189 -11.07 -0.41 -0.24
C VAL A 189 -10.51 -1.80 0.00
N ILE A 190 -10.29 -2.55 -1.07
CA ILE A 190 -9.70 -3.89 -1.03
C ILE A 190 -8.44 -3.95 -1.88
N LEU A 191 -7.51 -4.81 -1.50
CA LEU A 191 -6.32 -5.12 -2.28
C LEU A 191 -6.51 -6.47 -2.97
N VAL A 192 -6.35 -6.49 -4.29
CA VAL A 192 -6.55 -7.66 -5.15
C VAL A 192 -5.26 -7.95 -5.91
N ALA A 193 -4.89 -9.22 -6.05
CA ALA A 193 -3.69 -9.62 -6.79
C ALA A 193 -3.86 -9.35 -8.30
N LEU A 194 -2.87 -8.70 -8.92
CA LEU A 194 -2.84 -8.42 -10.36
C LEU A 194 -2.31 -9.59 -11.19
N ASP A 195 -1.49 -10.44 -10.58
CA ASP A 195 -0.90 -11.65 -11.14
C ASP A 195 -0.78 -12.71 -10.02
N ASN A 196 -0.33 -13.92 -10.36
CA ASN A 196 0.05 -14.94 -9.41
C ASN A 196 1.25 -14.47 -8.57
N ILE A 197 1.08 -14.43 -7.25
CA ILE A 197 2.08 -13.95 -6.30
C ILE A 197 2.66 -15.13 -5.52
N PRO A 198 3.95 -15.48 -5.69
CA PRO A 198 4.61 -16.51 -4.91
C PRO A 198 4.70 -16.16 -3.41
N ALA A 199 4.70 -17.18 -2.56
CA ALA A 199 5.00 -17.01 -1.14
C ALA A 199 6.38 -16.35 -0.95
N GLY A 200 6.48 -15.46 0.04
CA GLY A 200 7.69 -14.69 0.33
C GLY A 200 7.83 -13.39 -0.48
N THR A 201 6.95 -13.12 -1.44
CA THR A 201 6.99 -11.89 -2.25
C THR A 201 6.46 -10.69 -1.46
N GLU A 202 7.10 -9.52 -1.60
CA GLU A 202 6.58 -8.26 -1.08
C GLU A 202 5.30 -7.86 -1.84
N LEU A 203 4.24 -7.58 -1.11
CA LEU A 203 2.95 -7.15 -1.61
C LEU A 203 2.93 -5.62 -1.74
N THR A 204 2.82 -5.14 -2.98
CA THR A 204 2.87 -3.71 -3.33
C THR A 204 1.70 -3.29 -4.21
N PHE A 205 1.28 -2.04 -4.11
CA PHE A 205 0.24 -1.46 -4.95
C PHE A 205 0.59 -0.03 -5.37
N ASP A 206 -0.05 0.48 -6.42
CA ASP A 206 0.12 1.89 -6.81
C ASP A 206 -0.67 2.78 -5.84
N TYR A 207 0.01 3.75 -5.22
CA TYR A 207 -0.61 4.69 -4.28
C TYR A 207 -1.47 5.74 -5.00
N GLY A 208 -1.32 5.89 -6.31
CA GLY A 208 -1.97 6.92 -7.09
C GLY A 208 -1.37 8.31 -6.85
N SER A 209 -1.95 9.30 -7.52
CA SER A 209 -1.42 10.68 -7.58
C SER A 209 -1.99 11.64 -6.52
N ASP A 210 -2.95 11.20 -5.70
CA ASP A 210 -3.63 12.04 -4.71
C ASP A 210 -2.82 12.10 -3.41
N ARG A 211 -1.67 12.79 -3.46
CA ARG A 211 -0.72 12.93 -2.35
C ARG A 211 -0.32 14.38 -2.21
N ASP A 212 -0.41 14.90 -0.99
CA ASP A 212 -0.04 16.28 -0.69
C ASP A 212 1.49 16.48 -0.64
N GLU A 213 2.24 15.42 -0.32
CA GLU A 213 3.67 15.46 -0.08
C GLU A 213 4.44 14.63 -1.10
N ARG A 214 5.49 15.24 -1.66
CA ARG A 214 6.34 14.62 -2.68
C ARG A 214 7.37 13.71 -2.01
N GLN A 215 7.26 12.40 -2.23
CA GLN A 215 8.13 11.38 -1.64
C GLN A 215 8.92 10.62 -2.71
N PRO A 216 10.25 10.45 -2.57
CA PRO A 216 11.05 9.66 -3.51
C PRO A 216 10.56 8.22 -3.60
N CYS A 217 10.44 7.69 -4.81
CA CYS A 217 10.06 6.31 -5.03
C CYS A 217 11.30 5.40 -5.05
N ARG A 218 11.32 4.41 -4.16
CA ARG A 218 12.39 3.40 -4.02
C ARG A 218 11.93 1.98 -4.35
N CYS A 219 10.94 1.85 -5.23
CA CYS A 219 10.33 0.54 -5.52
C CYS A 219 11.22 -0.43 -6.32
N GLY A 220 12.30 0.07 -6.94
CA GLY A 220 13.20 -0.75 -7.75
C GLY A 220 12.64 -1.20 -9.12
N ALA A 221 11.44 -0.74 -9.50
CA ALA A 221 10.87 -1.07 -10.81
C ALA A 221 11.71 -0.49 -11.96
N THR A 222 11.82 -1.23 -13.07
CA THR A 222 12.59 -0.82 -14.26
C THR A 222 12.14 0.53 -14.84
N PHE A 223 10.83 0.77 -14.82
CA PHE A 223 10.22 2.04 -15.26
C PHE A 223 9.65 2.79 -14.05
N CYS A 224 10.48 3.02 -13.03
CA CYS A 224 10.12 3.85 -11.88
C CYS A 224 9.97 5.31 -12.29
N SER A 225 8.94 5.99 -11.80
CA SER A 225 8.76 7.45 -11.98
C SER A 225 9.76 8.29 -11.20
N GLY A 226 10.46 7.70 -10.23
CA GLY A 226 11.35 8.39 -9.28
C GLY A 226 10.62 9.04 -8.11
N TRP A 227 9.32 9.27 -8.23
CA TRP A 227 8.49 9.92 -7.21
C TRP A 227 7.13 9.25 -7.09
N ILE A 228 6.70 8.99 -5.85
CA ILE A 228 5.39 8.40 -5.59
C ILE A 228 4.30 9.37 -6.10
N GLY A 229 3.38 8.86 -6.90
CA GLY A 229 2.26 9.63 -7.48
C GLY A 229 2.55 10.30 -8.83
N GLU A 230 3.78 10.24 -9.31
CA GLU A 230 4.12 10.66 -10.68
C GLU A 230 4.06 9.48 -11.66
N LYS A 231 3.72 9.74 -12.92
CA LYS A 231 3.72 8.70 -13.97
C LYS A 231 5.13 8.47 -14.50
N PRO A 232 5.52 7.22 -14.79
CA PRO A 232 6.80 6.92 -15.46
C PRO A 232 6.89 7.66 -16.79
N GLN A 233 7.95 8.46 -16.95
CA GLN A 233 8.26 9.09 -18.22
C GLN A 233 8.94 8.05 -19.10
N ILE A 234 8.21 7.44 -20.03
CA ILE A 234 8.83 6.64 -21.09
C ILE A 234 9.56 7.63 -21.99
N GLN A 235 10.86 7.81 -21.79
CA GLN A 235 11.67 8.51 -22.77
C GLN A 235 11.57 7.72 -24.09
N PRO A 236 11.09 8.31 -25.19
CA PRO A 236 11.23 7.67 -26.48
C PRO A 236 12.73 7.56 -26.73
N SER A 237 13.26 6.35 -26.77
CA SER A 237 14.61 6.10 -27.27
C SER A 237 14.71 6.81 -28.63
N ALA A 238 15.61 7.78 -28.74
CA ALA A 238 15.84 8.53 -29.98
C ALA A 238 16.02 7.55 -31.15
N SER A 239 15.00 7.44 -31.99
CA SER A 239 15.10 6.75 -33.26
C SER A 239 15.81 7.70 -34.21
N THR A 240 17.10 7.46 -34.44
CA THR A 240 17.78 7.92 -35.65
C THR A 240 17.10 7.25 -36.84
N ALA A 241 16.09 7.92 -37.39
CA ALA A 241 15.43 7.50 -38.62
C ALA A 241 16.37 7.72 -39.81
N PRO A 242 16.67 6.71 -40.64
CA PRO A 242 17.19 6.96 -41.97
C PRO A 242 16.05 7.47 -42.85
N THR A 243 16.35 8.53 -43.59
CA THR A 243 15.51 9.27 -44.52
C THR A 243 14.81 8.35 -45.54
N ALA A 244 13.48 8.47 -45.63
CA ALA A 244 12.66 7.79 -46.63
C ALA A 244 12.82 8.44 -48.01
N GLN A 245 13.26 7.66 -49.01
CA GLN A 245 13.05 7.98 -50.42
C GLN A 245 11.85 7.20 -50.98
N SER A 246 10.91 7.99 -51.49
CA SER A 246 9.70 7.62 -52.23
C SER A 246 10.01 6.78 -53.48
N ARG A 247 9.35 5.62 -53.62
CA ARG A 247 8.90 5.11 -54.94
C ARG A 247 7.54 4.41 -54.81
N LYS A 248 6.53 5.02 -55.46
CA LYS A 248 5.20 4.45 -55.76
C LYS A 248 5.32 3.15 -56.57
N ARG A 249 4.48 2.14 -56.27
CA ARG A 249 3.87 1.25 -57.28
C ARG A 249 2.64 0.49 -56.75
N THR A 250 1.50 0.88 -57.31
CA THR A 250 0.30 0.10 -57.76
C THR A 250 -0.11 -1.20 -57.06
N ALA A 251 -1.42 -1.22 -56.74
CA ALA A 251 -2.22 -2.28 -56.15
C ALA A 251 -2.26 -3.63 -56.90
N ARG A 252 -2.36 -4.73 -56.14
CA ARG A 252 -3.13 -5.93 -56.51
C ARG A 252 -3.57 -6.72 -55.26
N ARG A 253 -4.88 -6.88 -55.09
CA ARG A 253 -5.52 -7.75 -54.08
C ARG A 253 -5.16 -9.22 -54.37
N ARG A 254 -4.78 -9.98 -53.34
CA ARG A 254 -5.00 -11.43 -53.22
C ARG A 254 -5.09 -11.83 -51.74
N ASN A 255 -6.18 -12.53 -51.42
CA ASN A 255 -6.46 -13.13 -50.12
C ASN A 255 -5.53 -14.31 -49.87
N THR A 256 -4.85 -14.33 -48.72
CA THR A 256 -4.33 -15.56 -48.08
C THR A 256 -4.00 -15.23 -46.62
N ALA A 257 -4.55 -16.01 -45.68
CA ALA A 257 -4.33 -15.89 -44.24
C ALA A 257 -2.87 -16.25 -43.87
N PRO A 258 -2.18 -15.50 -42.97
CA PRO A 258 -0.87 -15.90 -42.49
C PRO A 258 -0.97 -16.83 -41.26
N LYS A 259 -0.24 -17.94 -41.30
CA LYS A 259 0.07 -18.80 -40.14
C LYS A 259 0.96 -18.05 -39.14
N LEU A 260 0.69 -18.20 -37.83
CA LEU A 260 1.56 -17.69 -36.76
C LEU A 260 2.93 -18.39 -36.73
N PRO A 261 4.06 -17.66 -36.56
CA PRO A 261 5.35 -18.25 -36.25
C PRO A 261 5.47 -18.60 -34.74
N LYS A 262 6.22 -19.67 -34.45
CA LYS A 262 6.55 -20.17 -33.10
C LYS A 262 7.38 -19.14 -32.31
N LEU A 263 7.10 -18.97 -31.02
CA LEU A 263 7.95 -18.23 -30.09
C LEU A 263 9.25 -19.00 -29.81
N GLU A 264 10.39 -18.39 -30.14
CA GLU A 264 11.71 -18.79 -29.61
C GLU A 264 11.98 -18.10 -28.27
N THR A 265 12.57 -18.87 -27.35
CA THR A 265 12.98 -18.46 -26.00
C THR A 265 14.14 -17.47 -26.06
N LYS A 266 13.93 -16.22 -25.61
CA LYS A 266 15.00 -15.22 -25.47
C LYS A 266 15.83 -15.45 -24.21
N ALA A 267 17.15 -15.42 -24.37
CA ALA A 267 18.18 -15.62 -23.37
C ALA A 267 18.16 -14.59 -22.23
N LYS A 268 18.55 -15.03 -21.02
CA LYS A 268 18.83 -14.16 -19.86
C LYS A 268 19.96 -13.19 -20.21
N ARG A 269 19.75 -11.89 -20.03
CA ARG A 269 20.81 -10.89 -20.19
C ARG A 269 21.78 -10.98 -19.01
N VAL A 270 23.05 -11.24 -19.33
CA VAL A 270 24.20 -11.17 -18.41
C VAL A 270 24.55 -9.69 -18.22
N LEU A 271 24.84 -9.29 -16.98
CA LEU A 271 25.26 -7.92 -16.66
C LEU A 271 26.58 -7.61 -17.36
N THR A 272 26.76 -6.35 -17.74
CA THR A 272 28.05 -5.89 -18.27
C THR A 272 29.08 -5.78 -17.14
N THR A 273 30.37 -5.89 -17.45
CA THR A 273 31.47 -5.80 -16.48
C THR A 273 31.44 -4.49 -15.68
N GLU A 274 30.92 -3.42 -16.28
CA GLU A 274 30.76 -2.12 -15.63
C GLU A 274 29.61 -2.11 -14.61
N GLN A 275 28.52 -2.81 -14.92
CA GLN A 275 27.40 -3.02 -13.99
C GLN A 275 27.76 -3.99 -12.85
N GLU A 276 28.59 -5.00 -13.12
CA GLU A 276 29.11 -5.89 -12.08
C GLU A 276 30.03 -5.14 -11.12
N LYS A 277 30.88 -4.24 -11.63
CA LYS A 277 31.73 -3.37 -10.79
C LYS A 277 30.90 -2.44 -9.89
N LEU A 278 29.83 -1.83 -10.40
CA LEU A 278 28.94 -0.98 -9.59
C LEU A 278 28.26 -1.76 -8.46
N VAL A 279 27.86 -3.00 -8.70
CA VAL A 279 27.26 -3.87 -7.68
C VAL A 279 28.29 -4.27 -6.62
N ASP A 280 29.53 -4.56 -7.03
CA ASP A 280 30.59 -4.96 -6.10
C ASP A 280 31.15 -3.78 -5.28
N ASP A 281 31.20 -2.57 -5.84
CA ASP A 281 31.55 -1.36 -5.10
C ASP A 281 30.51 -1.02 -4.02
N PHE A 282 29.22 -1.27 -4.31
CA PHE A 282 28.15 -1.14 -3.32
C PHE A 282 28.30 -2.14 -2.17
N ARG A 283 28.69 -3.39 -2.47
CA ARG A 283 28.90 -4.44 -1.45
C ARG A 283 30.12 -4.19 -0.56
N LYS A 284 31.14 -3.50 -1.06
CA LYS A 284 32.38 -3.23 -0.31
C LYS A 284 32.25 -2.06 0.66
N ASN A 285 31.37 -1.10 0.37
CA ASN A 285 31.26 0.14 1.14
C ASN A 285 30.29 0.08 2.33
N ASP A 286 29.54 -1.01 2.51
CA ASP A 286 28.55 -1.13 3.58
C ASP A 286 28.86 -2.32 4.51
N LYS A 287 29.83 -2.11 5.41
CA LYS A 287 29.96 -2.91 6.64
C LYS A 287 29.34 -2.10 7.78
N PRO A 288 28.34 -2.61 8.51
CA PRO A 288 27.68 -1.85 9.56
C PRO A 288 28.61 -1.69 10.77
N SER A 289 29.17 -0.49 10.94
CA SER A 289 29.73 -0.06 12.22
C SER A 289 28.61 0.36 13.17
N ARG A 290 28.65 -0.32 14.32
CA ARG A 290 27.84 -0.21 15.54
C ARG A 290 27.51 1.23 15.99
N SER A 291 26.29 1.39 16.52
CA SER A 291 25.74 2.45 17.39
C SER A 291 25.66 3.89 16.84
N TYR A 292 24.43 4.41 16.72
CA TYR A 292 24.17 5.85 16.71
C TYR A 292 23.21 6.22 17.83
N ASP A 293 23.76 6.92 18.83
CA ASP A 293 23.04 7.72 19.82
C ASP A 293 22.60 9.05 19.18
N TYR A 294 21.37 9.49 19.49
CA TYR A 294 20.83 10.77 19.05
C TYR A 294 21.10 11.86 20.11
N THR A 295 22.03 12.76 19.82
CA THR A 295 22.11 14.09 20.44
C THR A 295 22.62 15.11 19.42
N VAL A 296 21.71 15.81 18.73
CA VAL A 296 21.99 17.18 18.26
C VAL A 296 20.71 18.01 18.36
N GLN A 297 20.68 18.84 19.38
CA GLN A 297 19.76 19.94 19.59
C GLN A 297 20.51 21.20 19.19
N THR A 298 20.24 21.74 17.99
CA THR A 298 20.40 23.15 17.58
C THR A 298 20.05 23.29 16.08
N ASP A 299 19.54 24.46 15.69
CA ASP A 299 19.30 24.92 14.30
C ASP A 299 17.91 24.76 13.67
N MET A 300 16.85 24.91 14.46
CA MET A 300 15.48 25.17 13.95
C MET A 300 15.00 26.62 14.14
N GLN A 301 15.89 27.53 14.56
CA GLN A 301 15.54 28.95 14.80
C GLN A 301 15.91 29.88 13.63
N TYR A 302 16.70 29.42 12.65
CA TYR A 302 17.18 30.24 11.54
C TYR A 302 16.29 30.22 10.28
N ILE A 303 15.39 29.25 10.12
CA ILE A 303 14.60 29.10 8.87
C ILE A 303 13.30 29.93 8.90
N LEU A 304 12.78 30.28 10.08
CA LEU A 304 11.55 31.07 10.19
C LEU A 304 11.76 32.57 9.96
N TYR A 305 12.99 33.08 10.08
CA TYR A 305 13.30 34.51 9.88
C TYR A 305 13.51 34.92 8.42
N THR A 306 13.65 33.97 7.49
CA THR A 306 14.02 34.26 6.08
C THR A 306 12.82 34.32 5.13
N ILE A 307 11.62 33.89 5.54
CA ILE A 307 10.47 33.74 4.63
C ILE A 307 9.41 34.85 4.77
N PHE A 308 9.37 35.62 5.88
CA PHE A 308 8.36 36.68 6.06
C PHE A 308 8.94 37.94 6.74
N PRO A 309 9.53 38.90 5.99
CA PRO A 309 10.18 40.07 6.58
C PRO A 309 9.24 41.24 6.92
N ASN A 310 7.93 41.15 6.64
CA ASN A 310 7.01 42.28 6.91
C ASN A 310 5.60 41.80 7.30
N ILE A 311 5.44 41.41 8.57
CA ILE A 311 4.20 41.65 9.31
C ILE A 311 4.62 42.13 10.71
N PHE A 312 4.58 43.45 10.88
CA PHE A 312 4.70 44.17 12.15
C PHE A 312 3.74 43.56 13.19
N LEU A 313 4.24 43.17 14.37
CA LEU A 313 4.40 43.98 15.59
C LEU A 313 3.14 43.97 16.47
N THR A 314 3.40 43.68 17.75
CA THR A 314 2.57 43.91 18.95
C THR A 314 1.69 42.73 19.35
N ILE A 315 2.14 41.98 20.35
CA ILE A 315 1.46 41.82 21.66
C ILE A 315 2.45 41.15 22.63
N ILE A 316 2.97 42.00 23.53
CA ILE A 316 3.18 41.81 24.98
C ILE A 316 4.03 40.61 25.46
N LEU A 317 5.21 40.96 25.99
CA LEU A 317 6.05 40.19 26.91
C LEU A 317 5.28 39.78 28.18
N PRO A 318 5.48 38.56 28.73
CA PRO A 318 5.42 38.36 30.17
C PRO A 318 6.82 38.57 30.76
N GLN A 319 6.98 39.59 31.60
CA GLN A 319 8.13 39.69 32.49
C GLN A 319 8.10 38.54 33.49
N GLN A 320 9.25 37.86 33.64
CA GLN A 320 9.58 37.15 34.87
C GLN A 320 10.10 38.16 35.89
N SER A 321 9.64 38.08 37.15
CA SER A 321 10.50 37.90 38.33
C SER A 321 9.73 38.14 39.62
N GLY A 322 9.98 37.31 40.64
CA GLY A 322 10.07 37.82 42.02
C GLY A 322 8.95 37.44 42.99
N ASN A 323 9.03 36.23 43.55
CA ASN A 323 9.11 35.93 44.99
C ASN A 323 8.63 36.99 46.02
N ILE A 324 7.77 36.57 46.97
CA ILE A 324 7.89 36.68 48.46
C ILE A 324 6.50 36.73 49.13
N GLY A 325 6.23 35.72 49.96
CA GLY A 325 5.82 35.91 51.36
C GLY A 325 4.40 36.32 51.73
N ARG A 326 3.78 35.42 52.53
CA ARG A 326 2.59 35.53 53.38
C ARG A 326 1.23 35.42 52.70
#